data_AF-A0A7S2IKB0-F1
#
_entry.id   AF-A0A7S2IKB0-F1
#
_cell.length_a   1.000
_cell.length_b   1.000
_cell.length_c   1.000
_cell.angle_alpha   90.00
_cell.angle_beta   90.00
_cell.angle_gamma   90.00
#
_symmetry.space_group_name_H-M   'P 1'
#
loop_
_entity.id
_entity.type
_entity.pdbx_description
1 polymer ?
#
loop_
_entity_poly.entity_id
_entity_poly.type
_entity_poly.pdbx_seq_one_letter_code
_entity_poly.pdbx_strand_id
1 'polypeptide(L)'
;MRAFSDYYGATVPLKLTRGLGTVGPALEPIGAAVCAAFAGFASAAALGTFGTFASGGVFVFVVSAAAAACLAALGLSGREGQWRRPVGACGSASVLAGWVLGRHGYCTYGYYALYYSNSRAYENVDPTQRGATVADGARLAFAAEARLDVDASVGHRSEDGVTYCAAPVVGLDPPVGHIDFWAVGIDCCAPVGGFHCDAALVD
;
A
#
# COMPACT_ATOMS: atom_id res chain seq x y z
N MET A 1 53.37 1.41 50.25
CA MET A 1 53.54 0.86 48.89
C MET A 1 53.16 1.96 47.91
N ARG A 2 54.14 2.56 47.22
CA ARG A 2 53.93 3.59 46.19
C ARG A 2 53.77 2.89 44.84
N ALA A 3 52.71 3.24 44.11
CA ALA A 3 52.32 2.61 42.86
C ALA A 3 53.28 2.94 41.71
N PHE A 4 53.48 1.96 40.84
CA PHE A 4 54.55 1.79 39.86
C PHE A 4 54.27 2.46 38.48
N SER A 5 53.44 3.50 38.42
CA SER A 5 52.80 3.90 37.15
C SER A 5 53.41 5.11 36.41
N ASP A 6 54.58 5.62 36.81
CA ASP A 6 55.13 6.88 36.27
C ASP A 6 56.10 6.72 35.07
N TYR A 7 56.32 5.53 34.51
CA TYR A 7 57.43 5.31 33.56
C TYR A 7 57.12 5.37 32.05
N TYR A 8 55.86 5.49 31.63
CA TYR A 8 55.54 5.71 30.21
C TYR A 8 54.65 6.95 30.06
N GLY A 9 55.33 8.10 30.00
CA GLY A 9 54.78 9.43 29.83
C GLY A 9 54.15 9.68 28.45
N ALA A 10 53.03 9.03 28.18
CA ALA A 10 52.07 9.45 27.17
C ALA A 10 50.81 9.98 27.86
N THR A 11 50.93 11.09 28.57
CA THR A 11 49.74 11.85 28.98
C THR A 11 49.11 12.41 27.73
N VAL A 12 48.04 11.78 27.25
CA VAL A 12 47.21 12.28 26.16
C VAL A 12 46.90 13.76 26.46
N PRO A 13 47.09 14.70 25.52
CA PRO A 13 46.91 16.11 25.81
C PRO A 13 45.49 16.34 26.34
N LEU A 14 45.37 16.97 27.51
CA LEU A 14 44.11 17.25 28.23
C LEU A 14 43.03 17.95 27.38
N LYS A 15 43.41 18.55 26.24
CA LYS A 15 42.47 19.10 25.26
C LYS A 15 41.66 18.01 24.52
N LEU A 16 42.26 16.85 24.26
CA LEU A 16 41.59 15.75 23.55
C LEU A 16 40.56 15.05 24.44
N THR A 17 40.89 14.81 25.72
CA THR A 17 39.95 14.23 26.69
C THR A 17 38.78 15.16 27.01
N ARG A 18 39.00 16.48 27.02
CA ARG A 18 37.92 17.47 27.15
C ARG A 18 36.99 17.48 25.93
N GLY A 19 37.54 17.25 24.73
CA GLY A 19 36.77 17.11 23.48
C GLY A 19 35.94 15.82 23.41
N LEU A 20 36.49 14.68 23.86
CA LEU A 20 35.74 13.41 23.95
C LEU A 20 34.64 13.44 25.02
N GLY A 21 34.88 14.09 26.16
CA GLY A 21 33.88 14.27 27.22
C GLY A 21 32.68 15.12 26.78
N THR A 22 32.87 16.07 25.85
CA THR A 22 31.79 16.87 25.26
C THR A 22 31.00 16.16 24.15
N VAL A 23 31.52 15.07 23.59
CA VAL A 23 30.86 14.30 22.53
C VAL A 23 29.83 13.31 23.12
N GLY A 24 30.07 12.79 24.33
CA GLY A 24 29.14 11.93 25.07
C GLY A 24 27.72 12.50 25.24
N PRO A 25 27.52 13.72 25.77
CA PRO A 25 26.18 14.30 25.96
C PRO A 25 25.50 14.77 24.67
N ALA A 26 26.22 14.81 23.54
CA ALA A 26 25.68 15.16 22.22
C ALA A 26 25.24 13.93 21.41
N LEU A 27 25.80 12.75 21.68
CA LEU A 27 25.43 11.48 21.01
C LEU A 27 24.12 10.88 21.54
N GLU A 28 23.89 10.92 22.84
CA GLU A 28 22.61 10.49 23.46
C GLU A 28 21.36 11.08 22.79
N PRO A 29 21.26 12.40 22.57
CA PRO A 29 20.07 13.02 22.00
C PRO A 29 19.90 12.75 20.50
N ILE A 30 20.99 12.56 19.76
CA ILE A 30 20.95 12.17 18.35
C ILE A 30 20.44 10.72 18.25
N GLY A 31 20.93 9.83 19.11
CA GLY A 31 20.43 8.46 19.24
C GLY A 31 18.93 8.43 19.57
N ALA A 32 18.49 9.24 20.53
CA ALA A 32 17.07 9.35 20.89
C ALA A 32 16.20 9.84 19.72
N ALA A 33 16.68 10.82 18.94
CA ALA A 33 15.96 11.34 17.76
C ALA A 33 15.86 10.29 16.64
N VAL A 34 16.93 9.54 16.39
CA VAL A 34 16.94 8.44 15.40
C VAL A 34 16.01 7.30 15.84
N CYS A 35 16.05 6.92 17.11
CA CYS A 35 15.14 5.91 17.66
C CYS A 35 13.67 6.36 17.59
N ALA A 36 13.38 7.63 17.87
CA ALA A 36 12.03 8.19 17.75
C ALA A 36 11.54 8.22 16.29
N ALA A 37 12.41 8.59 15.34
CA ALA A 37 12.10 8.54 13.91
C ALA A 37 11.85 7.10 13.43
N PHE A 38 12.67 6.15 13.89
CA PHE A 38 12.52 4.73 13.55
C PHE A 38 11.25 4.14 14.16
N ALA A 39 10.90 4.49 15.40
CA ALA A 39 9.64 4.11 16.02
C ALA A 39 8.42 4.71 15.29
N GLY A 40 8.52 5.96 14.84
CA GLY A 40 7.52 6.61 13.99
C GLY A 40 7.34 5.90 12.64
N PHE A 41 8.44 5.50 12.00
CA PHE A 41 8.40 4.71 10.77
C PHE A 41 7.81 3.31 11.00
N ALA A 42 8.26 2.59 12.02
CA ALA A 42 7.79 1.24 12.34
C ALA A 42 6.30 1.23 12.69
N SER A 43 5.82 2.23 13.44
CA SER A 43 4.39 2.40 13.71
C SER A 43 3.60 2.75 12.44
N ALA A 44 4.06 3.68 11.60
CA ALA A 44 3.42 4.00 10.33
C ALA A 44 3.39 2.80 9.34
N ALA A 45 4.43 1.97 9.35
CA ALA A 45 4.52 0.75 8.56
C ALA A 45 3.54 -0.32 9.05
N ALA A 46 3.51 -0.59 10.37
CA ALA A 46 2.58 -1.52 11.00
C ALA A 46 1.12 -1.10 10.77
N LEU A 47 0.82 0.20 10.90
CA LEU A 47 -0.51 0.76 10.66
C LEU A 47 -0.88 0.73 9.18
N GLY A 48 0.09 0.92 8.27
CA GLY A 48 -0.10 0.76 6.84
C GLY A 48 -0.49 -0.68 6.46
N THR A 49 0.06 -1.67 7.18
CA THR A 49 -0.31 -3.09 7.02
C THR A 49 -1.69 -3.38 7.59
N PHE A 50 -2.07 -2.78 8.73
CA PHE A 50 -3.43 -2.92 9.27
C PHE A 50 -4.50 -2.20 8.41
N GLY A 51 -4.17 -1.04 7.83
CA GLY A 51 -5.07 -0.26 6.97
C GLY A 51 -5.33 -0.85 5.59
N THR A 52 -4.56 -1.85 5.15
CA THR A 52 -4.91 -2.65 3.97
C THR A 52 -5.95 -3.73 4.27
N PHE A 53 -6.19 -4.07 5.55
CA PHE A 53 -7.10 -5.14 5.96
C PHE A 53 -8.35 -4.67 6.73
N ALA A 54 -8.43 -3.41 7.21
CA ALA A 54 -9.61 -2.88 7.91
C ALA A 54 -9.93 -1.41 7.57
N SER A 55 -11.23 -1.08 7.65
CA SER A 55 -11.93 0.15 7.26
C SER A 55 -11.13 1.47 7.35
N GLY A 56 -11.21 2.28 6.29
CA GLY A 56 -10.44 3.52 6.10
C GLY A 56 -10.55 4.59 7.19
N GLY A 57 -11.51 4.49 8.12
CA GLY A 57 -11.64 5.38 9.26
C GLY A 57 -10.54 5.21 10.32
N VAL A 58 -10.05 3.98 10.52
CA VAL A 58 -8.98 3.70 11.52
C VAL A 58 -7.66 4.33 11.09
N PHE A 59 -7.41 4.35 9.78
CA PHE A 59 -6.21 4.97 9.18
C PHE A 59 -6.10 6.47 9.50
N VAL A 60 -7.19 7.22 9.36
CA VAL A 60 -7.20 8.67 9.62
C VAL A 60 -7.00 8.98 11.10
N PHE A 61 -7.61 8.18 11.98
CA PHE A 61 -7.52 8.38 13.43
C PHE A 61 -6.11 8.14 13.97
N VAL A 62 -5.39 7.13 13.46
CA VAL A 62 -4.06 6.81 14.00
C VAL A 62 -2.97 7.67 13.36
N VAL A 63 -3.10 8.08 12.10
CA VAL A 63 -2.21 9.09 11.50
C VAL A 63 -2.31 10.42 12.25
N SER A 64 -3.52 10.84 12.63
CA SER A 64 -3.69 12.07 13.42
C SER A 64 -3.15 11.91 14.85
N ALA A 65 -3.28 10.73 15.47
CA ALA A 65 -2.67 10.43 16.77
C ALA A 65 -1.13 10.40 16.73
N ALA A 66 -0.55 9.83 15.67
CA ALA A 66 0.90 9.81 15.47
C ALA A 66 1.46 11.21 15.18
N ALA A 67 0.74 12.02 14.37
CA ALA A 67 1.07 13.43 14.16
C ALA A 67 0.98 14.23 15.46
N ALA A 68 -0.07 14.03 16.27
CA ALA A 68 -0.24 14.66 17.57
C ALA A 68 0.86 14.24 18.56
N ALA A 69 1.25 12.96 18.59
CA ALA A 69 2.35 12.47 19.42
C ALA A 69 3.70 13.04 18.97
N CYS A 70 3.91 13.21 17.66
CA CYS A 70 5.12 13.83 17.11
C CYS A 70 5.18 15.33 17.45
N LEU A 71 4.06 16.05 17.33
CA LEU A 71 3.95 17.46 17.75
C LEU A 71 4.11 17.62 19.27
N ALA A 72 3.58 16.70 20.07
CA ALA A 72 3.75 16.68 21.52
C ALA A 72 5.22 16.40 21.91
N ALA A 73 5.90 15.46 21.25
CA ALA A 73 7.32 15.20 21.46
C ALA A 73 8.20 16.41 21.09
N LEU A 74 7.86 17.13 20.02
CA LEU A 74 8.50 18.39 19.63
C LEU A 74 8.21 19.53 20.62
N GLY A 75 7.00 19.59 21.19
CA GLY A 75 6.61 20.57 22.20
C GLY A 75 7.21 20.33 23.59
N LEU A 76 7.40 19.07 23.97
CA LEU A 76 7.99 18.66 25.26
C LEU A 76 9.53 18.68 25.24
N SER A 77 10.16 18.70 24.06
CA SER A 77 11.58 18.96 23.96
C SER A 77 11.88 20.42 24.37
N GLY A 78 12.40 20.55 25.60
CA GLY A 78 12.62 21.81 26.31
C GLY A 78 13.47 22.84 25.55
N ARG A 79 13.42 24.10 26.02
CA ARG A 79 13.94 25.32 25.38
C ARG A 79 15.47 25.35 25.10
N GLU A 80 16.23 24.29 25.40
CA GLU A 80 17.70 24.31 25.44
C GLU A 80 18.43 23.82 24.16
N GLY A 81 17.78 23.81 23.00
CA GLY A 81 18.49 23.50 21.75
C GLY A 81 17.78 24.00 20.50
N GLN A 82 18.04 25.24 20.11
CA GLN A 82 17.47 25.86 18.90
C GLN A 82 17.75 25.05 17.62
N TRP A 83 18.87 24.32 17.58
CA TRP A 83 19.27 23.45 16.47
C TRP A 83 18.56 22.09 16.44
N ARG A 84 17.87 21.68 17.51
CA ARG A 84 17.22 20.36 17.61
C ARG A 84 15.87 20.31 16.91
N ARG A 85 15.09 21.40 16.99
CA ARG A 85 13.78 21.54 16.37
C ARG A 85 13.79 21.38 14.84
N PRO A 86 14.69 22.06 14.08
CA PRO A 86 14.71 21.90 12.63
C PRO A 86 15.15 20.49 12.20
N VAL A 87 16.10 19.86 12.90
CA VAL A 87 16.56 18.50 12.58
C VAL A 87 15.44 17.47 12.80
N GLY A 88 14.72 17.57 13.91
CA GLY A 88 13.55 16.72 14.19
C GLY A 88 12.43 16.92 13.15
N ALA A 89 12.17 18.17 12.75
CA ALA A 89 11.16 18.48 11.74
C ALA A 89 11.52 17.96 10.34
N CYS A 90 12.79 18.08 9.92
CA CYS A 90 13.24 17.52 8.65
C CYS A 90 13.21 15.99 8.65
N GLY A 91 13.57 15.35 9.77
CA GLY A 91 13.53 13.90 9.92
C GLY A 91 12.10 13.32 9.91
N SER A 92 11.15 13.99 10.56
CA SER A 92 9.74 13.56 10.50
C SER A 92 9.15 13.79 9.10
N ALA A 93 9.47 14.92 8.47
CA ALA A 93 9.04 15.21 7.11
C ALA A 93 9.54 14.18 6.08
N SER A 94 10.79 13.74 6.18
CA SER A 94 11.36 12.74 5.26
C SER A 94 10.71 11.37 5.43
N VAL A 95 10.43 10.95 6.67
CA VAL A 95 9.72 9.69 6.97
C VAL A 95 8.30 9.72 6.41
N LEU A 96 7.58 10.83 6.59
CA LEU A 96 6.23 10.99 6.02
C LEU A 96 6.24 10.96 4.50
N ALA A 97 7.17 11.69 3.87
CA ALA A 97 7.30 11.71 2.41
C ALA A 97 7.61 10.30 1.85
N GLY A 98 8.54 9.57 2.48
CA GLY A 98 8.87 8.20 2.09
C GLY A 98 7.69 7.25 2.21
N TRP A 99 6.91 7.37 3.29
CA TRP A 99 5.71 6.55 3.49
C TRP A 99 4.61 6.85 2.48
N VAL A 100 4.32 8.13 2.19
CA VAL A 100 3.30 8.53 1.20
C VAL A 100 3.67 8.02 -0.19
N LEU A 101 4.91 8.24 -0.61
CA LEU A 101 5.39 7.81 -1.93
C LEU A 101 5.43 6.28 -2.04
N GLY A 102 5.89 5.59 -0.99
CA GLY A 102 5.90 4.12 -0.94
C GLY A 102 4.48 3.53 -0.99
N ARG A 103 3.53 4.12 -0.24
CA ARG A 103 2.12 3.71 -0.26
C ARG A 103 1.48 3.95 -1.61
N HIS A 104 1.74 5.11 -2.23
CA HIS A 104 1.25 5.42 -3.56
C HIS A 104 1.77 4.41 -4.58
N GLY A 105 3.08 4.13 -4.58
CA GLY A 105 3.67 3.12 -5.45
C GLY A 105 3.07 1.72 -5.24
N TYR A 106 2.89 1.31 -3.99
CA TYR A 106 2.27 0.03 -3.67
C TYR A 106 0.81 -0.06 -4.14
N CYS A 107 -0.02 0.95 -3.86
CA CYS A 107 -1.43 0.95 -4.25
C CYS A 107 -1.62 1.03 -5.76
N THR A 108 -0.80 1.80 -6.47
CA THR A 108 -0.94 1.98 -7.92
C THR A 108 -0.43 0.76 -8.69
N TYR A 109 0.69 0.15 -8.26
CA TYR A 109 1.37 -0.88 -9.07
C TYR A 109 1.47 -2.26 -8.41
N GLY A 110 1.72 -2.32 -7.11
CA GLY A 110 2.03 -3.58 -6.41
C GLY A 110 0.81 -4.37 -5.94
N TYR A 111 -0.25 -3.66 -5.52
CA TYR A 111 -1.39 -4.25 -4.83
C TYR A 111 -2.10 -5.31 -5.68
N TYR A 112 -2.47 -4.98 -6.92
CA TYR A 112 -3.20 -5.90 -7.79
C TYR A 112 -2.36 -7.13 -8.17
N ALA A 113 -1.06 -6.96 -8.46
CA ALA A 113 -0.19 -8.08 -8.77
C ALA A 113 -0.09 -9.08 -7.60
N LEU A 114 0.09 -8.57 -6.38
CA LEU A 114 0.13 -9.40 -5.18
C LEU A 114 -1.23 -10.07 -4.92
N TYR A 115 -2.33 -9.31 -5.04
CA TYR A 115 -3.68 -9.82 -4.87
C TYR A 115 -3.97 -10.98 -5.84
N TYR A 116 -3.67 -10.80 -7.13
CA TYR A 116 -3.86 -11.84 -8.13
C TYR A 116 -2.96 -13.08 -7.93
N SER A 117 -1.76 -12.90 -7.36
CA SER A 117 -0.85 -14.04 -7.09
C SER A 117 -1.26 -14.88 -5.87
N ASN A 118 -1.95 -14.29 -4.89
CA ASN A 118 -2.35 -14.97 -3.65
C ASN A 118 -3.82 -15.40 -3.63
N SER A 119 -4.59 -15.02 -4.63
CA SER A 119 -6.00 -15.36 -4.74
C SER A 119 -6.20 -16.70 -5.43
N ARG A 120 -7.36 -17.32 -5.19
CA ARG A 120 -7.70 -18.59 -5.82
C ARG A 120 -8.00 -18.38 -7.30
N ALA A 121 -7.48 -19.31 -8.10
CA ALA A 121 -7.85 -19.46 -9.49
C ALA A 121 -8.69 -20.73 -9.63
N TYR A 122 -9.81 -20.62 -10.33
CA TYR A 122 -10.66 -21.77 -10.68
C TYR A 122 -10.54 -22.04 -12.18
N GLU A 123 -10.37 -23.30 -12.54
CA GLU A 123 -10.28 -23.75 -13.93
C GLU A 123 -11.49 -24.62 -14.29
N ASN A 124 -11.82 -24.67 -15.58
CA ASN A 124 -12.98 -25.37 -16.12
C ASN A 124 -14.30 -24.98 -15.43
N VAL A 125 -14.47 -23.67 -15.19
CA VAL A 125 -15.69 -23.09 -14.63
C VAL A 125 -16.80 -23.21 -15.67
N ASP A 126 -17.89 -23.88 -15.30
CA ASP A 126 -19.10 -23.94 -16.13
C ASP A 126 -19.85 -22.60 -16.02
N PRO A 127 -20.14 -21.91 -17.14
CA PRO A 127 -20.89 -20.64 -17.13
C PRO A 127 -22.33 -20.76 -16.60
N THR A 128 -22.90 -21.98 -16.53
CA THR A 128 -24.25 -22.22 -15.99
C THR A 128 -24.26 -22.43 -14.47
N GLN A 129 -23.09 -22.62 -13.84
CA GLN A 129 -23.00 -22.80 -12.39
C GLN A 129 -23.23 -21.49 -11.64
N ARG A 130 -23.64 -21.59 -10.37
CA ARG A 130 -23.86 -20.41 -9.54
C ARG A 130 -22.55 -19.66 -9.27
N GLY A 131 -22.52 -18.37 -9.57
CA GLY A 131 -21.38 -17.47 -9.32
C GLY A 131 -20.99 -17.41 -7.85
N ALA A 132 -21.95 -17.63 -6.94
CA ALA A 132 -21.70 -17.72 -5.50
C ALA A 132 -20.68 -18.83 -5.11
N THR A 133 -20.54 -19.87 -5.94
CA THR A 133 -19.61 -21.00 -5.71
C THR A 133 -18.15 -20.59 -5.94
N VAL A 134 -17.93 -19.60 -6.80
CA VAL A 134 -16.60 -19.11 -7.20
C VAL A 134 -16.38 -17.65 -6.79
N ALA A 135 -17.18 -17.15 -5.86
CA ALA A 135 -17.16 -15.74 -5.43
C ALA A 135 -15.85 -15.34 -4.73
N ASP A 136 -15.06 -16.30 -4.25
CA ASP A 136 -13.72 -16.09 -3.67
C ASP A 136 -12.57 -16.21 -4.69
N GLY A 137 -12.90 -16.53 -5.95
CA GLY A 137 -11.94 -16.63 -7.04
C GLY A 137 -11.61 -15.26 -7.62
N ALA A 138 -10.33 -14.96 -7.79
CA ALA A 138 -9.91 -13.75 -8.51
C ALA A 138 -9.68 -14.01 -10.00
N ARG A 139 -9.49 -15.26 -10.39
CA ARG A 139 -9.30 -15.67 -11.79
C ARG A 139 -10.15 -16.89 -12.08
N LEU A 140 -10.94 -16.81 -13.15
CA LEU A 140 -11.79 -17.88 -13.61
C LEU A 140 -11.37 -18.22 -15.04
N ALA A 141 -10.94 -19.45 -15.25
CA ALA A 141 -10.81 -20.01 -16.58
C ALA A 141 -12.05 -20.86 -16.84
N PHE A 142 -12.88 -20.41 -17.78
CA PHE A 142 -14.10 -21.12 -18.17
C PHE A 142 -13.77 -22.41 -18.93
N ALA A 143 -14.72 -23.34 -18.94
CA ALA A 143 -14.64 -24.54 -19.76
C ALA A 143 -14.56 -24.19 -21.26
N ALA A 144 -14.02 -25.09 -22.08
CA ALA A 144 -13.73 -24.83 -23.50
C ALA A 144 -14.99 -24.53 -24.34
N GLU A 145 -16.14 -24.99 -23.88
CA GLU A 145 -17.45 -24.78 -24.46
C GLU A 145 -18.09 -23.42 -24.12
N ALA A 146 -17.52 -22.68 -23.18
CA ALA A 146 -18.01 -21.36 -22.81
C ALA A 146 -17.74 -20.35 -23.92
N ARG A 147 -18.76 -19.55 -24.25
CA ARG A 147 -18.68 -18.50 -25.26
C ARG A 147 -19.36 -17.24 -24.77
N LEU A 148 -18.97 -16.11 -25.36
CA LEU A 148 -19.70 -14.86 -25.20
C LEU A 148 -20.90 -14.86 -26.12
N ASP A 149 -22.08 -14.53 -25.58
CA ASP A 149 -23.24 -14.22 -26.41
C ASP A 149 -23.18 -12.74 -26.80
N VAL A 150 -22.57 -12.50 -27.96
CA VAL A 150 -22.33 -11.15 -28.50
C VAL A 150 -23.64 -10.48 -28.88
N ASP A 151 -24.65 -11.24 -29.29
CA ASP A 151 -25.96 -10.72 -29.72
C ASP A 151 -26.80 -10.27 -28.52
N ALA A 152 -26.67 -10.96 -27.38
CA ALA A 152 -27.32 -10.59 -26.12
C ALA A 152 -26.57 -9.49 -25.32
N SER A 153 -25.53 -8.89 -25.90
CA SER A 153 -24.78 -7.81 -25.25
C SER A 153 -25.54 -6.47 -25.24
N VAL A 154 -25.30 -5.66 -24.20
CA VAL A 154 -25.95 -4.37 -23.98
C VAL A 154 -24.92 -3.28 -23.72
N GLY A 155 -25.10 -2.15 -24.40
CA GLY A 155 -24.31 -0.94 -24.21
C GLY A 155 -25.14 0.18 -23.59
N HIS A 156 -24.65 0.78 -22.50
CA HIS A 156 -25.25 1.94 -21.86
C HIS A 156 -24.31 3.15 -21.93
N ARG A 157 -24.77 4.23 -22.58
CA ARG A 157 -24.00 5.47 -22.70
C ARG A 157 -24.30 6.41 -21.54
N SER A 158 -23.26 6.74 -20.76
CA SER A 158 -23.31 7.72 -19.68
C SER A 158 -23.39 9.15 -20.21
N GLU A 159 -23.81 10.08 -19.35
CA GLU A 159 -23.83 11.52 -19.63
C GLU A 159 -22.42 12.06 -19.96
N ASP A 160 -21.38 11.46 -19.37
CA ASP A 160 -19.97 11.78 -19.62
C ASP A 160 -19.48 11.35 -21.02
N GLY A 161 -20.34 10.72 -21.82
CA GLY A 161 -20.03 10.24 -23.18
C GLY A 161 -19.38 8.86 -23.24
N VAL A 162 -19.08 8.25 -22.08
CA VAL A 162 -18.50 6.90 -21.95
C VAL A 162 -19.59 5.84 -22.10
N THR A 163 -19.32 4.80 -22.89
CA THR A 163 -20.23 3.68 -23.12
C THR A 163 -19.82 2.46 -22.29
N TYR A 164 -20.64 2.06 -21.34
CA TYR A 164 -20.44 0.85 -20.56
C TYR A 164 -21.07 -0.34 -21.27
N CYS A 165 -20.29 -1.40 -21.43
CA CYS A 165 -20.65 -2.58 -22.19
C CYS A 165 -20.72 -3.79 -21.26
N ALA A 166 -21.74 -4.63 -21.43
CA ALA A 166 -21.86 -5.90 -20.75
C ALA A 166 -22.33 -6.99 -21.74
N ALA A 167 -21.61 -8.11 -21.79
CA ALA A 167 -21.97 -9.28 -22.57
C ALA A 167 -22.02 -10.52 -21.66
N PRO A 168 -23.08 -11.34 -21.75
CA PRO A 168 -23.19 -12.53 -20.91
C PRO A 168 -22.25 -13.64 -21.39
N VAL A 169 -21.66 -14.36 -20.44
CA VAL A 169 -20.86 -15.58 -20.71
C VAL A 169 -21.81 -16.77 -20.58
N VAL A 170 -21.97 -17.53 -21.66
CA VAL A 170 -22.92 -18.65 -21.76
C VAL A 170 -22.22 -19.94 -22.16
N GLY A 171 -22.85 -21.08 -21.84
CA GLY A 171 -22.39 -22.40 -22.29
C GLY A 171 -22.90 -22.76 -23.69
N LEU A 172 -22.82 -24.05 -24.01
CA LEU A 172 -23.42 -24.62 -25.22
C LEU A 172 -24.92 -24.31 -25.31
N ASP A 173 -25.62 -24.52 -24.20
CA ASP A 173 -27.04 -24.23 -24.03
C ASP A 173 -27.21 -22.99 -23.15
N PRO A 174 -27.79 -21.89 -23.66
CA PRO A 174 -28.01 -20.70 -22.85
C PRO A 174 -29.02 -21.03 -21.73
N PRO A 175 -28.67 -20.78 -20.45
CA PRO A 175 -29.57 -21.05 -19.34
C PRO A 175 -30.81 -20.15 -19.43
N VAL A 176 -31.99 -20.76 -19.33
CA VAL A 176 -33.25 -20.02 -19.34
C VAL A 176 -33.44 -19.33 -17.98
N GLY A 177 -33.01 -18.07 -17.88
CA GLY A 177 -33.44 -17.15 -16.82
C GLY A 177 -32.41 -16.75 -15.77
N HIS A 178 -31.18 -17.27 -15.78
CA HIS A 178 -30.15 -16.84 -14.83
C HIS A 178 -28.75 -16.88 -15.45
N ILE A 179 -28.06 -15.74 -15.41
CA ILE A 179 -26.69 -15.56 -15.90
C ILE A 179 -25.91 -14.87 -14.79
N ASP A 180 -24.91 -15.56 -14.25
CA ASP A 180 -24.06 -15.04 -13.17
C ASP A 180 -22.75 -14.41 -13.68
N PHE A 181 -22.32 -14.77 -14.88
CA PHE A 181 -21.04 -14.35 -15.44
C PHE A 181 -21.24 -13.38 -16.60
N TRP A 182 -20.57 -12.23 -16.52
CA TRP A 182 -20.65 -11.15 -17.49
C TRP A 182 -19.26 -10.64 -17.82
N ALA A 183 -18.95 -10.52 -19.11
CA ALA A 183 -17.81 -9.76 -19.58
C ALA A 183 -18.22 -8.29 -19.69
N VAL A 184 -17.45 -7.41 -19.07
CA VAL A 184 -17.72 -5.98 -19.04
C VAL A 184 -16.57 -5.19 -19.65
N GLY A 185 -16.89 -4.05 -20.26
CA GLY A 185 -15.91 -3.22 -20.94
C GLY A 185 -16.40 -1.80 -21.16
N ILE A 186 -15.53 -0.96 -21.72
CA ILE A 186 -15.80 0.46 -21.95
C ILE A 186 -15.51 0.79 -23.42
N ASP A 187 -16.43 1.52 -24.05
CA ASP A 187 -16.32 2.05 -25.42
C ASP A 187 -16.01 1.00 -26.49
N CYS A 188 -16.55 -0.22 -26.33
CA CYS A 188 -16.24 -1.39 -27.17
C CYS A 188 -17.49 -2.23 -27.53
N CYS A 189 -18.66 -1.60 -27.59
CA CYS A 189 -19.92 -2.26 -27.97
C CYS A 189 -20.89 -1.30 -28.64
N ALA A 190 -21.88 -1.85 -29.35
CA ALA A 190 -23.05 -1.10 -29.80
C ALA A 190 -24.10 -1.00 -28.68
N PRO A 191 -25.16 -0.17 -28.82
CA PRO A 191 -26.24 -0.09 -27.83
C PRO A 191 -26.89 -1.45 -27.54
N VAL A 192 -26.99 -2.29 -28.57
CA VAL A 192 -27.45 -3.68 -28.49
C VAL A 192 -26.57 -4.49 -29.44
N GLY A 193 -26.05 -5.61 -28.97
CA GLY A 193 -25.18 -6.48 -29.75
C GLY A 193 -23.77 -5.92 -29.98
N GLY A 194 -22.93 -6.71 -30.64
CA GLY A 194 -21.63 -6.25 -31.15
C GLY A 194 -20.59 -5.94 -30.08
N PHE A 195 -20.46 -6.79 -29.08
CA PHE A 195 -19.38 -6.76 -28.08
C PHE A 195 -18.03 -7.17 -28.68
N HIS A 196 -17.03 -6.30 -28.62
CA HIS A 196 -15.69 -6.51 -29.20
C HIS A 196 -14.58 -6.00 -28.27
N CYS A 197 -14.74 -6.19 -26.97
CA CYS A 197 -13.79 -5.70 -25.98
C CYS A 197 -12.56 -6.62 -25.83
N ASP A 198 -11.37 -6.06 -25.95
CA ASP A 198 -10.08 -6.73 -25.65
C ASP A 198 -9.96 -8.10 -26.36
N ALA A 199 -9.72 -9.17 -25.61
CA ALA A 199 -9.58 -10.54 -26.10
C ALA A 199 -10.90 -11.18 -26.61
N ALA A 200 -12.03 -10.47 -26.60
CA ALA A 200 -13.28 -10.95 -27.19
C ALA A 200 -13.31 -10.85 -28.73
N LEU A 201 -12.32 -10.20 -29.35
CA LEU A 201 -12.12 -10.28 -30.80
C LEU A 201 -11.70 -11.72 -31.17
N VAL A 202 -12.67 -12.49 -31.65
CA VAL A 202 -12.41 -13.70 -32.43
C VAL A 202 -12.29 -13.24 -33.89
N ASP A 203 -11.07 -13.31 -34.44
CA ASP A 203 -10.84 -13.20 -35.89
C ASP A 203 -11.49 -14.37 -36.65
#